data_AF-A0A6V7NFJ4-F1
#
_entry.id   AF-A0A6V7NFJ4-F1
#
_cell.length_a   1.000
_cell.length_b   1.000
_cell.length_c   1.000
_cell.angle_alpha   90.00
_cell.angle_beta   90.00
_cell.angle_gamma   90.00
#
_symmetry.space_group_name_H-M   'P 1'
#
loop_
_entity.id
_entity.type
_entity.pdbx_description
1 polymer ?
#
loop_
_entity_poly.entity_id
_entity_poly.type
_entity_poly.pdbx_seq_one_letter_code
_entity_poly.pdbx_strand_id
1 'polypeptide(L)'
;MSLPQSHYELEDDGRVATRDANGSADLLIKTEPSFLSFADSFTIFYFAKEERNCSFSQVYPDMGVPVKIPFRQGLAQRFRQPPGSGIDLGFFELNELSKPLNGDIFPLVIYAEAYPSTLQKDELTSQSTIATCAQITQAVVEKANDGAFQVKVQNQILWVDGERYELQEIFGLCASSAESEVSVDNSDTECVICMSEPKDTAVLPCRHMCMCRECAKALRLQSNKCPICRQPIETILEIQVAE
;
A
#
# COMPACT_ATOMS: atom_id res chain seq x y z
N MET A 1 14.34 -35.86 -13.83
CA MET A 1 13.52 -35.70 -12.61
C MET A 1 13.28 -34.22 -12.43
N SER A 2 12.13 -33.75 -12.93
CA SER A 2 11.69 -32.36 -12.95
C SER A 2 11.03 -32.01 -11.61
N LEU A 3 11.57 -31.04 -10.89
CA LEU A 3 10.91 -30.42 -9.74
C LEU A 3 9.71 -29.59 -10.22
N PRO A 4 8.58 -29.55 -9.48
CA PRO A 4 7.40 -28.82 -9.91
C PRO A 4 7.64 -27.31 -9.78
N GLN A 5 7.46 -26.58 -10.88
CA GLN A 5 7.34 -25.12 -10.88
C GLN A 5 5.95 -24.75 -10.37
N SER A 6 5.85 -24.31 -9.13
CA SER A 6 4.66 -23.63 -8.63
C SER A 6 4.66 -22.16 -9.08
N HIS A 7 4.01 -21.90 -10.22
CA HIS A 7 3.55 -20.57 -10.61
C HIS A 7 2.32 -20.21 -9.78
N TYR A 8 2.33 -19.06 -9.08
CA TYR A 8 1.13 -18.52 -8.45
C TYR A 8 1.07 -17.00 -8.59
N GLU A 9 -0.02 -16.54 -9.20
CA GLU A 9 -0.43 -15.14 -9.40
C GLU A 9 -1.17 -14.62 -8.18
N LEU A 10 -1.28 -13.29 -8.06
CA LEU A 10 -2.06 -12.65 -7.01
C LEU A 10 -2.91 -11.56 -7.65
N GLU A 11 -4.21 -11.62 -7.42
CA GLU A 11 -5.25 -10.67 -7.83
C GLU A 11 -5.34 -9.49 -6.82
N ASP A 12 -6.26 -8.56 -7.05
CA ASP A 12 -6.35 -7.20 -6.49
C ASP A 12 -6.57 -7.08 -4.96
N ASP A 13 -6.79 -8.18 -4.24
CA ASP A 13 -7.25 -8.18 -2.84
C ASP A 13 -6.13 -8.18 -1.77
N GLY A 14 -4.88 -7.82 -2.09
CA GLY A 14 -3.81 -7.76 -1.08
C GLY A 14 -3.45 -9.09 -0.40
N ARG A 15 -3.72 -10.24 -1.03
CA ARG A 15 -3.39 -11.56 -0.46
C ARG A 15 -1.89 -11.85 -0.61
N VAL A 16 -1.15 -11.98 0.50
CA VAL A 16 0.13 -12.72 0.47
C VAL A 16 0.46 -13.34 1.82
N ALA A 17 0.63 -14.66 1.81
CA ALA A 17 1.83 -15.33 2.29
C ALA A 17 1.78 -16.77 1.75
N THR A 18 2.83 -17.22 1.07
CA THR A 18 2.98 -18.63 0.73
C THR A 18 4.13 -19.21 1.52
N ARG A 19 3.93 -20.44 2.03
CA ARG A 19 5.01 -21.29 2.53
C ARG A 19 5.81 -21.80 1.35
N ASP A 20 7.11 -21.53 1.31
CA ASP A 20 8.00 -22.29 0.43
C ASP A 20 8.12 -23.76 0.92
N ALA A 21 8.72 -24.63 0.11
CA ALA A 21 8.95 -26.03 0.45
C ALA A 21 9.89 -26.25 1.66
N ASN A 22 10.50 -25.18 2.18
CA ASN A 22 11.45 -25.17 3.29
C ASN A 22 10.85 -24.53 4.57
N GLY A 23 9.60 -24.07 4.54
CA GLY A 23 8.90 -23.45 5.68
C GLY A 23 9.08 -21.94 5.84
N SER A 24 9.77 -21.24 4.93
CA SER A 24 9.90 -19.77 4.95
C SER A 24 8.69 -19.10 4.28
N ALA A 25 8.19 -18.02 4.88
CA ALA A 25 7.08 -17.25 4.35
C ALA A 25 7.59 -16.24 3.32
N ASP A 26 7.22 -16.42 2.05
CA ASP A 26 7.53 -15.45 1.00
C ASP A 26 6.51 -14.30 1.02
N LEU A 27 7.00 -13.07 1.20
CA LEU A 27 6.21 -11.85 1.09
C LEU A 27 6.32 -11.27 -0.34
N LEU A 28 5.19 -11.12 -1.02
CA LEU A 28 5.07 -10.56 -2.37
C LEU A 28 4.42 -9.18 -2.29
N ILE A 29 5.22 -8.13 -2.34
CA ILE A 29 4.69 -6.78 -2.16
C ILE A 29 4.25 -6.26 -3.52
N LYS A 30 2.95 -5.95 -3.66
CA LYS A 30 2.43 -5.07 -4.70
C LYS A 30 2.40 -3.66 -4.14
N THR A 31 2.94 -2.72 -4.88
CA THR A 31 3.05 -1.31 -4.48
C THR A 31 2.35 -0.44 -5.51
N GLU A 32 1.79 0.68 -5.04
CA GLU A 32 1.09 1.64 -5.89
C GLU A 32 1.97 2.16 -7.05
N PRO A 33 1.41 2.28 -8.26
CA PRO A 33 2.17 2.54 -9.48
C PRO A 33 2.86 3.91 -9.49
N SER A 34 2.28 4.95 -8.87
CA SER A 34 2.79 6.33 -9.00
C SER A 34 4.08 6.62 -8.23
N PHE A 35 4.40 5.86 -7.18
CA PHE A 35 5.57 6.11 -6.32
C PHE A 35 6.82 5.30 -6.74
N LEU A 36 6.64 4.12 -7.34
CA LEU A 36 7.75 3.25 -7.77
C LEU A 36 8.46 3.68 -9.06
N SER A 37 8.02 4.76 -9.71
CA SER A 37 8.84 5.38 -10.75
C SER A 37 10.19 5.87 -10.20
N PHE A 38 10.33 6.05 -8.87
CA PHE A 38 11.53 6.60 -8.23
C PHE A 38 12.10 5.78 -7.07
N ALA A 39 11.42 4.74 -6.57
CA ALA A 39 11.93 3.96 -5.43
C ALA A 39 13.19 3.16 -5.79
N ASP A 40 14.24 3.32 -4.98
CA ASP A 40 15.55 2.70 -5.20
C ASP A 40 15.78 1.47 -4.31
N SER A 41 15.06 1.38 -3.20
CA SER A 41 15.22 0.26 -2.26
C SER A 41 14.00 0.05 -1.37
N PHE A 42 13.85 -1.20 -0.94
CA PHE A 42 12.89 -1.62 0.07
C PHE A 42 13.61 -2.12 1.32
N THR A 43 13.05 -1.81 2.48
CA THR A 43 13.43 -2.40 3.75
C THR A 43 12.18 -2.98 4.40
N ILE A 44 12.25 -4.23 4.83
CA ILE A 44 11.18 -4.88 5.58
C ILE A 44 11.60 -4.93 7.05
N PHE A 45 10.76 -4.39 7.91
CA PHE A 45 10.93 -4.47 9.36
C PHE A 45 9.86 -5.39 9.95
N TYR A 46 10.29 -6.23 10.89
CA TYR A 46 9.40 -7.05 11.70
C TYR A 46 9.34 -6.47 13.12
N PHE A 47 8.13 -6.35 13.67
CA PHE A 47 7.87 -5.75 14.98
C PHE A 47 8.55 -4.40 15.18
N ALA A 48 8.17 -3.45 14.33
CA ALA A 48 8.81 -2.14 14.27
C ALA A 48 7.94 -1.05 14.88
N LYS A 49 8.59 -0.16 15.62
CA LYS A 49 8.00 1.06 16.17
C LYS A 49 8.31 2.24 15.26
N GLU A 50 7.30 3.05 14.99
CA GLU A 50 7.47 4.33 14.28
C GLU A 50 8.17 5.34 15.22
N GLU A 51 9.26 5.91 14.73
CA GLU A 51 10.07 6.94 15.39
C GLU A 51 9.87 8.29 14.68
N ARG A 52 10.71 9.28 15.01
CA ARG A 52 10.66 10.60 14.34
C ARG A 52 10.99 10.49 12.85
N ASN A 53 10.46 11.42 12.07
CA ASN A 53 10.68 11.53 10.62
C ASN A 53 10.33 10.23 9.87
N CYS A 54 9.31 9.51 10.35
CA CYS A 54 8.88 8.24 9.79
C CYS A 54 10.02 7.20 9.69
N SER A 55 10.98 7.24 10.60
CA SER A 55 11.99 6.17 10.75
C SER A 55 11.42 5.03 11.59
N PHE A 56 12.01 3.83 11.48
CA PHE A 56 11.52 2.63 12.16
C PHE A 56 12.64 1.91 12.90
N SER A 57 12.34 1.49 14.12
CA SER A 57 13.24 0.71 14.99
C SER A 57 12.61 -0.64 15.31
N GLN A 58 13.37 -1.73 15.18
CA GLN A 58 12.90 -3.05 15.59
C GLN A 58 12.95 -3.18 17.11
N VAL A 59 11.87 -3.68 17.70
CA VAL A 59 11.76 -3.85 19.15
C VAL A 59 12.56 -5.05 19.65
N TYR A 60 12.77 -6.05 18.78
CA TYR A 60 13.48 -7.28 19.12
C TYR A 60 14.85 -7.32 18.43
N PRO A 61 15.95 -7.02 19.15
CA PRO A 61 17.30 -6.96 18.58
C PRO A 61 17.81 -8.32 18.09
N ASP A 62 17.28 -9.43 18.63
CA ASP A 62 17.67 -10.79 18.27
C ASP A 62 17.11 -11.26 16.92
N MET A 63 16.21 -10.49 16.28
CA MET A 63 15.65 -10.82 14.96
C MET A 63 16.58 -10.52 13.79
N GLY A 64 17.78 -9.99 14.05
CA GLY A 64 18.72 -9.56 13.01
C GLY A 64 18.43 -8.14 12.51
N VAL A 65 19.31 -7.62 11.65
CA VAL A 65 19.20 -6.26 11.10
C VAL A 65 18.25 -6.28 9.89
N PRO A 66 17.36 -5.29 9.72
CA PRO A 66 16.52 -5.18 8.53
C PRO A 66 17.36 -5.18 7.26
N VAL A 67 17.02 -6.04 6.31
CA VAL A 67 17.75 -6.13 5.05
C VAL A 67 17.19 -5.08 4.10
N LYS A 68 18.04 -4.12 3.73
CA LYS A 68 17.77 -3.15 2.67
C LYS A 68 18.09 -3.77 1.32
N ILE A 69 17.09 -3.84 0.46
CA ILE A 69 17.15 -4.57 -0.81
C ILE A 69 16.99 -3.56 -1.94
N PRO A 70 17.97 -3.44 -2.86
CA PRO A 70 17.86 -2.52 -3.99
C PRO A 70 16.75 -3.00 -4.93
N PHE A 71 16.05 -2.05 -5.54
CA PHE A 71 14.94 -2.33 -6.43
C PHE A 71 15.06 -1.51 -7.70
N ARG A 72 14.65 -2.09 -8.84
CA ARG A 72 14.69 -1.38 -10.12
C ARG A 72 13.48 -0.46 -10.21
N GLN A 73 13.69 0.78 -10.58
CA GLN A 73 12.61 1.73 -10.84
C GLN A 73 11.66 1.21 -11.93
N GLY A 74 10.36 1.43 -11.75
CA GLY A 74 9.33 1.16 -12.75
C GLY A 74 7.95 0.87 -12.15
N LEU A 75 6.93 0.98 -12.99
CA LEU A 75 5.52 0.88 -12.58
C LEU A 75 5.09 -0.58 -12.38
N ALA A 76 4.15 -0.81 -11.46
CA ALA A 76 3.47 -2.10 -11.23
C ALA A 76 4.42 -3.30 -11.02
N GLN A 77 5.62 -3.05 -10.50
CA GLN A 77 6.58 -4.12 -10.26
C GLN A 77 6.21 -4.96 -9.03
N ARG A 78 6.58 -6.23 -9.08
CA ARG A 78 6.37 -7.18 -7.98
C ARG A 78 7.69 -7.37 -7.25
N PHE A 79 7.71 -7.03 -5.97
CA PHE A 79 8.85 -7.34 -5.13
C PHE A 79 8.68 -8.73 -4.51
N ARG A 80 9.73 -9.56 -4.61
CA ARG A 80 9.84 -10.82 -3.88
C ARG A 80 11.04 -10.75 -2.96
N GLN A 81 10.80 -11.01 -1.68
CA GLN A 81 11.87 -11.06 -0.70
C GLN A 81 12.90 -12.15 -1.10
N PRO A 82 14.21 -11.86 -1.12
CA PRO A 82 15.24 -12.86 -1.39
C PRO A 82 15.19 -13.99 -0.36
N PRO A 83 15.36 -15.26 -0.79
CA PRO A 83 15.37 -16.40 0.12
C PRO A 83 16.38 -16.22 1.26
N GLY A 84 15.96 -16.52 2.50
CA GLY A 84 16.80 -16.40 3.69
C GLY A 84 16.93 -14.99 4.27
N SER A 85 16.31 -13.96 3.66
CA SER A 85 16.18 -12.63 4.28
C SER A 85 14.87 -12.42 5.05
N GLY A 86 13.93 -13.37 4.91
CA GLY A 86 12.68 -13.39 5.66
C GLY A 86 12.84 -14.00 7.05
N ILE A 87 11.83 -13.81 7.89
CA ILE A 87 11.72 -14.45 9.20
C ILE A 87 10.66 -15.54 9.15
N ASP A 88 10.84 -16.61 9.93
CA ASP A 88 9.76 -17.58 10.13
C ASP A 88 8.73 -16.98 11.10
N LEU A 89 7.57 -16.62 10.56
CA LEU A 89 6.46 -16.06 11.32
C LEU A 89 5.82 -17.09 12.28
N GLY A 90 6.09 -18.39 12.09
CA GLY A 90 5.62 -19.46 12.97
C GLY A 90 6.20 -19.44 14.37
N PHE A 91 7.28 -18.67 14.61
CA PHE A 91 7.84 -18.47 15.95
C PHE A 91 6.99 -17.56 16.86
N PHE A 92 6.13 -16.71 16.28
CA PHE A 92 5.35 -15.73 17.03
C PHE A 92 3.95 -16.24 17.32
N GLU A 93 3.37 -15.77 18.43
CA GLU A 93 1.97 -16.05 18.69
C GLU A 93 1.08 -15.29 17.70
N LEU A 94 0.03 -15.94 17.20
CA LEU A 94 -0.88 -15.32 16.23
C LEU A 94 -1.49 -14.01 16.76
N ASN A 95 -1.70 -13.93 18.07
CA ASN A 95 -2.20 -12.73 18.75
C ASN A 95 -1.24 -11.54 18.68
N GLU A 96 0.07 -11.79 18.59
CA GLU A 96 1.10 -10.75 18.44
C GLU A 96 1.19 -10.28 16.99
N LEU A 97 0.90 -11.16 16.04
CA LEU A 97 0.90 -10.87 14.61
C LEU A 97 -0.37 -10.16 14.13
N SER A 98 -1.53 -10.43 14.75
CA SER A 98 -2.83 -9.97 14.25
C SER A 98 -3.21 -8.55 14.67
N LYS A 99 -2.39 -7.87 15.49
CA LYS A 99 -2.67 -6.53 16.01
C LYS A 99 -1.38 -5.79 16.36
N PRO A 100 -1.38 -4.44 16.33
CA PRO A 100 -0.26 -3.67 16.83
C PRO A 100 -0.04 -3.94 18.32
N LEU A 101 1.21 -4.16 18.71
CA LEU A 101 1.59 -4.28 20.11
C LEU A 101 1.69 -2.88 20.70
N ASN A 102 1.11 -2.66 21.89
CA ASN A 102 1.05 -1.36 22.58
C ASN A 102 0.42 -0.19 21.78
N GLY A 103 -0.17 -0.47 20.62
CA GLY A 103 -0.80 0.53 19.74
C GLY A 103 0.16 1.24 18.77
N ASP A 104 1.48 1.06 18.90
CA ASP A 104 2.50 1.76 18.11
C ASP A 104 3.58 0.85 17.51
N ILE A 105 3.54 -0.45 17.80
CA ILE A 105 4.47 -1.45 17.25
C ILE A 105 3.72 -2.31 16.24
N PHE A 106 4.12 -2.25 14.98
CA PHE A 106 3.48 -2.99 13.90
C PHE A 106 4.25 -4.27 13.60
N PRO A 107 3.57 -5.44 13.52
CA PRO A 107 4.21 -6.72 13.23
C PRO A 107 4.97 -6.74 11.91
N LEU A 108 4.47 -6.04 10.90
CA LEU A 108 5.11 -5.90 9.60
C LEU A 108 5.11 -4.43 9.17
N VAL A 109 6.28 -3.91 8.82
CA VAL A 109 6.43 -2.59 8.18
C VAL A 109 7.25 -2.75 6.92
N ILE A 110 6.70 -2.30 5.80
CA ILE A 110 7.38 -2.22 4.51
C ILE A 110 7.76 -0.76 4.29
N TYR A 111 9.04 -0.50 4.06
CA TYR A 111 9.60 0.82 3.87
C TYR A 111 10.24 0.92 2.49
N ALA A 112 9.58 1.62 1.57
CA ALA A 112 10.09 1.91 0.24
C ALA A 112 10.66 3.32 0.23
N GLU A 113 11.93 3.50 -0.14
CA GLU A 113 12.59 4.80 -0.18
C GLU A 113 13.11 5.13 -1.57
N ALA A 114 13.05 6.42 -1.90
CA ALA A 114 13.56 6.97 -3.14
C ALA A 114 14.55 8.10 -2.83
N TYR A 115 15.66 8.11 -3.55
CA TYR A 115 16.66 9.17 -3.47
C TYR A 115 16.57 10.05 -4.73
N PRO A 116 16.88 11.35 -4.60
CA PRO A 116 16.90 12.23 -5.76
C PRO A 116 18.05 11.81 -6.70
N SER A 117 17.71 11.51 -7.95
CA SER A 117 18.65 11.05 -8.99
C SER A 117 19.75 12.05 -9.36
N THR A 118 19.72 13.28 -8.83
CA THR A 118 20.64 14.38 -9.17
C THR A 118 22.02 14.29 -8.51
N LEU A 119 22.28 13.33 -7.62
CA LEU A 119 23.56 13.20 -6.91
C LEU A 119 24.51 12.11 -7.45
N GLN A 120 24.24 11.53 -8.62
CA GLN A 120 25.13 10.50 -9.19
C GLN A 120 26.42 11.01 -9.86
N LYS A 121 26.77 12.30 -9.73
CA LYS A 121 28.06 12.83 -10.18
C LYS A 121 28.54 13.96 -9.27
N ASP A 122 29.01 13.62 -8.08
CA ASP A 122 30.31 14.13 -7.63
C ASP A 122 30.82 13.37 -6.42
N GLU A 123 32.10 13.03 -6.49
CA GLU A 123 32.84 12.23 -5.53
C GLU A 123 33.00 12.91 -4.17
N LEU A 124 33.06 12.08 -3.13
CA LEU A 124 33.60 12.36 -1.79
C LEU A 124 32.93 13.50 -1.00
N THR A 125 31.90 13.17 -0.22
CA THR A 125 31.86 13.50 1.21
C THR A 125 30.82 12.64 1.92
N SER A 126 31.23 12.04 3.03
CA SER A 126 30.41 11.24 3.94
C SER A 126 29.40 12.11 4.69
N GLN A 127 28.33 12.52 4.00
CA GLN A 127 27.16 13.12 4.62
C GLN A 127 25.94 12.28 4.24
N SER A 128 25.27 11.78 5.27
CA SER A 128 24.05 10.99 5.24
C SER A 128 23.09 11.43 4.13
N THR A 129 22.97 10.63 3.07
CA THR A 129 21.91 10.76 2.08
C THR A 129 20.59 10.50 2.79
N ILE A 130 19.87 11.56 3.16
CA ILE A 130 18.52 11.47 3.68
C ILE A 130 17.63 11.18 2.47
N ALA A 131 16.80 10.12 2.53
CA ALA A 131 15.79 9.88 1.51
C ALA A 131 14.93 11.15 1.34
N THR A 132 14.56 11.53 0.12
CA THR A 132 13.67 12.69 -0.09
C THR A 132 12.21 12.30 0.03
N CYS A 133 11.90 11.04 -0.21
CA CYS A 133 10.58 10.49 0.01
C CYS A 133 10.62 9.01 0.39
N ALA A 134 9.60 8.59 1.13
CA ALA A 134 9.37 7.21 1.47
C ALA A 134 7.87 6.87 1.43
N GLN A 135 7.56 5.68 0.94
CA GLN A 135 6.25 5.07 1.08
C GLN A 135 6.35 3.94 2.08
N ILE A 136 5.50 4.00 3.09
CA ILE A 136 5.55 3.12 4.26
C ILE A 136 4.20 2.42 4.35
N THR A 137 4.24 1.10 4.47
CA THR A 137 3.04 0.28 4.69
C THR A 137 3.18 -0.41 6.04
N GLN A 138 2.32 -0.03 6.98
CA GLN A 138 2.18 -0.66 8.29
C GLN A 138 1.08 -1.72 8.21
N ALA A 139 1.40 -2.95 8.59
CA ALA A 139 0.51 -4.09 8.42
C ALA A 139 0.58 -5.08 9.58
N VAL A 140 -0.49 -5.87 9.68
CA VAL A 140 -0.60 -7.03 10.57
C VAL A 140 -0.66 -8.30 9.74
N VAL A 141 -0.38 -9.42 10.37
CA VAL A 141 -0.45 -10.74 9.75
C VAL A 141 -1.55 -11.54 10.43
N GLU A 142 -2.55 -11.95 9.66
CA GLU A 142 -3.64 -12.81 10.08
C GLU A 142 -3.43 -14.22 9.51
N LYS A 143 -4.02 -15.25 10.13
CA LYS A 143 -4.00 -16.61 9.60
C LYS A 143 -5.35 -16.90 8.96
N ALA A 144 -5.35 -17.17 7.67
CA ALA A 144 -6.53 -17.56 6.92
C ALA A 144 -7.02 -18.96 7.33
N ASN A 145 -8.27 -19.27 6.95
CA ASN A 145 -8.93 -20.52 7.31
C ASN A 145 -8.25 -21.77 6.74
N ASP A 146 -7.52 -21.61 5.63
CA ASP A 146 -6.71 -22.64 4.98
C ASP A 146 -5.34 -22.85 5.66
N GLY A 147 -5.03 -22.05 6.69
CA GLY A 147 -3.79 -22.09 7.43
C GLY A 147 -2.66 -21.27 6.80
N ALA A 148 -2.89 -20.59 5.67
CA ALA A 148 -1.96 -19.62 5.12
C ALA A 148 -1.93 -18.34 5.97
N PHE A 149 -0.83 -17.60 5.90
CA PHE A 149 -0.78 -16.26 6.48
C PHE A 149 -1.27 -15.23 5.45
N GLN A 150 -1.92 -14.17 5.91
CA GLN A 150 -2.40 -13.08 5.08
C GLN A 150 -1.96 -11.77 5.72
N VAL A 151 -1.32 -10.91 4.94
CA VAL A 151 -1.02 -9.55 5.36
C VAL A 151 -2.25 -8.67 5.20
N LYS A 152 -2.56 -7.89 6.23
CA LYS A 152 -3.60 -6.88 6.23
C LYS A 152 -3.00 -5.52 6.51
N VAL A 153 -3.11 -4.64 5.53
CA VAL A 153 -2.66 -3.26 5.64
C VAL A 153 -3.50 -2.53 6.68
N GLN A 154 -2.83 -1.86 7.61
CA GLN A 154 -3.49 -0.99 8.58
C GLN A 154 -3.38 0.46 8.17
N ASN A 155 -2.16 0.91 7.89
CA ASN A 155 -1.88 2.28 7.47
C ASN A 155 -0.94 2.28 6.28
N GLN A 156 -1.19 3.21 5.37
CA GLN A 156 -0.24 3.59 4.34
C GLN A 156 0.18 5.03 4.59
N ILE A 157 1.47 5.30 4.56
CA ILE A 157 2.04 6.60 4.85
C ILE A 157 2.95 6.98 3.69
N LEU A 158 2.79 8.21 3.23
CA LEU A 158 3.69 8.88 2.30
C LEU A 158 4.45 9.95 3.08
N TRP A 159 5.77 9.84 3.09
CA TRP A 159 6.66 10.84 3.68
C TRP A 159 7.40 11.56 2.56
N VAL A 160 7.30 12.89 2.52
CA VAL A 160 7.91 13.74 1.47
C VAL A 160 8.44 15.01 2.11
N ASP A 161 9.72 15.32 1.89
CA ASP A 161 10.35 16.58 2.32
C ASP A 161 10.14 16.93 3.81
N GLY A 162 10.10 15.91 4.68
CA GLY A 162 9.90 16.08 6.13
C GLY A 162 8.44 16.05 6.59
N GLU A 163 7.49 16.08 5.66
CA GLU A 163 6.06 16.03 5.96
C GLU A 163 5.51 14.60 5.86
N ARG A 164 4.61 14.26 6.80
CA ARG A 164 3.96 12.95 6.89
C ARG A 164 2.52 13.05 6.39
N TYR A 165 2.18 12.26 5.39
CA TYR A 165 0.83 12.13 4.86
C TYR A 165 0.33 10.71 5.05
N GLU A 166 -0.83 10.55 5.70
CA GLU A 166 -1.49 9.25 5.79
C GLU A 166 -2.39 9.08 4.57
N LEU A 167 -2.16 8.01 3.82
CA LEU A 167 -2.92 7.66 2.64
C LEU A 167 -4.22 6.98 3.07
N GLN A 168 -5.32 7.44 2.47
CA GLN A 168 -6.63 6.88 2.70
C GLN A 168 -7.24 6.46 1.38
N GLU A 169 -7.76 5.24 1.35
CA GLU A 169 -8.44 4.72 0.16
C GLU A 169 -9.71 5.51 -0.15
N ILE A 170 -9.95 5.69 -1.45
CA ILE A 170 -11.17 6.28 -1.98
C ILE A 170 -12.06 5.13 -2.46
N PHE A 171 -13.24 5.01 -1.84
CA PHE A 171 -14.17 3.95 -2.16
C PHE A 171 -14.89 4.25 -3.48
N GLY A 172 -14.98 3.27 -4.36
CA GLY A 172 -15.60 3.44 -5.69
C GLY A 172 -14.65 4.00 -6.75
N LEU A 173 -13.35 4.07 -6.44
CA LEU A 173 -12.31 4.22 -7.44
C LEU A 173 -12.05 2.84 -8.07
N CYS A 174 -12.63 2.57 -9.24
CA CYS A 174 -12.25 1.39 -10.01
C CYS A 174 -10.88 1.67 -10.64
N ALA A 175 -9.85 0.96 -10.19
CA ALA A 175 -8.56 0.99 -10.86
C ALA A 175 -8.78 0.44 -12.27
N SER A 176 -8.52 1.25 -13.29
CA SER A 176 -8.32 0.77 -14.66
C SER A 176 -6.97 0.05 -14.75
N SER A 177 -6.75 -0.96 -13.91
CA SER A 177 -5.71 -1.96 -14.15
C SER A 177 -6.16 -2.76 -15.37
N ALA A 178 -5.48 -2.52 -16.48
CA ALA A 178 -5.54 -3.37 -17.65
C ALA A 178 -5.46 -4.84 -17.21
N GLU A 179 -6.41 -5.65 -17.70
CA GLU A 179 -6.58 -7.11 -17.55
C GLU A 179 -7.86 -7.53 -16.83
N SER A 180 -9.00 -7.23 -17.45
CA SER A 180 -10.23 -8.01 -17.34
C SER A 180 -11.12 -7.70 -18.56
N GLU A 181 -10.94 -8.45 -19.65
CA GLU A 181 -11.89 -8.50 -20.78
C GLU A 181 -13.15 -9.28 -20.39
N VAL A 182 -13.78 -8.89 -19.29
CA VAL A 182 -15.17 -9.22 -18.97
C VAL A 182 -15.92 -7.91 -19.01
N SER A 183 -17.04 -7.88 -19.74
CA SER A 183 -17.88 -6.70 -19.94
C SER A 183 -18.12 -5.96 -18.62
N VAL A 184 -17.30 -4.95 -18.35
CA VAL A 184 -17.48 -4.04 -17.22
C VAL A 184 -18.76 -3.28 -17.55
N ASP A 185 -19.81 -3.51 -16.77
CA ASP A 185 -21.00 -2.69 -16.86
C ASP A 185 -20.56 -1.24 -16.59
N ASN A 186 -20.80 -0.34 -17.55
CA ASN A 186 -20.38 1.06 -17.46
C ASN A 186 -20.93 1.74 -16.18
N SER A 187 -21.93 1.14 -15.54
CA SER A 187 -22.48 1.53 -14.23
C SER A 187 -21.42 1.70 -13.14
N ASP A 188 -20.34 0.91 -13.18
CA ASP A 188 -19.32 0.94 -12.12
C ASP A 188 -18.33 2.10 -12.30
N THR A 189 -18.28 2.73 -13.47
CA THR A 189 -17.42 3.89 -13.74
C THR A 189 -18.19 5.20 -13.88
N GLU A 190 -19.51 5.14 -14.11
CA GLU A 190 -20.37 6.30 -14.33
C GLU A 190 -20.96 6.87 -13.03
N CYS A 191 -21.22 8.18 -13.04
CA CYS A 191 -21.88 8.87 -11.96
C CYS A 191 -23.25 8.25 -11.64
N VAL A 192 -23.50 7.91 -10.37
CA VAL A 192 -24.76 7.28 -9.95
C VAL A 192 -25.99 8.20 -10.05
N ILE A 193 -25.79 9.49 -10.33
CA ILE A 193 -26.85 10.49 -10.44
C ILE A 193 -27.25 10.70 -11.90
N CYS A 194 -26.29 11.01 -12.79
CA CYS A 194 -26.60 11.24 -14.20
C CYS A 194 -26.49 9.99 -15.08
N MET A 195 -25.75 8.95 -14.64
CA MET A 195 -25.47 7.74 -15.43
C MET A 195 -24.94 8.08 -16.83
N SER A 196 -24.01 9.03 -16.91
CA SER A 196 -23.48 9.53 -18.19
C SER A 196 -22.03 9.98 -18.08
N GLU A 197 -21.73 10.84 -17.10
CA GLU A 197 -20.36 11.32 -16.88
C GLU A 197 -19.60 10.37 -15.96
N PRO A 198 -18.27 10.23 -16.12
CA PRO A 198 -17.46 9.40 -15.24
C PRO A 198 -17.45 9.94 -13.81
N LYS A 199 -17.22 9.04 -12.85
CA LYS A 199 -16.94 9.42 -11.46
C LYS A 199 -15.60 10.15 -11.43
N ASP A 200 -15.60 11.42 -11.00
CA ASP A 200 -14.39 12.25 -10.85
C ASP A 200 -14.34 12.95 -9.48
N THR A 201 -15.30 12.65 -8.61
CA THR A 201 -15.52 13.42 -7.39
C THR A 201 -15.77 12.53 -6.17
N ALA A 202 -14.95 12.70 -5.13
CA ALA A 202 -15.08 12.05 -3.84
C ALA A 202 -15.68 12.99 -2.78
N VAL A 203 -16.52 12.45 -1.89
CA VAL A 203 -17.11 13.19 -0.77
C VAL A 203 -16.41 12.91 0.54
N LEU A 204 -16.05 13.95 1.28
CA LEU A 204 -15.44 13.87 2.59
C LEU A 204 -16.48 14.13 3.70
N PRO A 205 -16.39 13.41 4.84
CA PRO A 205 -15.28 12.54 5.24
C PRO A 205 -15.45 11.05 4.86
N CYS A 206 -16.57 10.66 4.23
CA CYS A 206 -16.85 9.24 3.96
C CYS A 206 -16.08 8.60 2.79
N ARG A 207 -15.37 9.40 2.00
CA ARG A 207 -14.48 9.01 0.88
C ARG A 207 -15.14 8.23 -0.27
N HIS A 208 -16.47 8.25 -0.39
CA HIS A 208 -17.14 7.65 -1.54
C HIS A 208 -16.97 8.53 -2.78
N MET A 209 -16.43 7.94 -3.85
CA MET A 209 -16.36 8.49 -5.19
C MET A 209 -17.46 7.84 -6.03
N CYS A 210 -18.57 8.56 -6.18
CA CYS A 210 -19.77 8.01 -6.81
C CYS A 210 -20.42 8.96 -7.82
N MET A 211 -19.84 10.14 -8.06
CA MET A 211 -20.46 11.15 -8.91
C MET A 211 -19.45 11.97 -9.70
N CYS A 212 -19.95 12.61 -10.75
CA CYS A 212 -19.23 13.63 -11.49
C CYS A 212 -19.31 14.98 -10.76
N ARG A 213 -18.41 15.90 -11.13
CA ARG A 213 -18.29 17.24 -10.51
C ARG A 213 -19.58 18.06 -10.57
N GLU A 214 -20.35 17.93 -11.66
CA GLU A 214 -21.57 18.71 -11.86
C GLU A 214 -22.68 18.22 -10.93
N CYS A 215 -22.90 16.91 -10.86
CA CYS A 215 -23.86 16.31 -9.96
C CYS A 215 -23.48 16.56 -8.50
N ALA A 216 -22.19 16.55 -8.15
CA ALA A 216 -21.72 16.82 -6.80
C ALA A 216 -22.04 18.26 -6.34
N LYS A 217 -21.88 19.24 -7.24
CA LYS A 217 -22.25 20.66 -6.97
C LYS A 217 -23.75 20.82 -6.77
N ALA A 218 -24.58 20.16 -7.59
CA ALA A 218 -26.03 20.18 -7.43
C ALA A 218 -26.47 19.50 -6.11
N LEU A 219 -25.86 18.37 -5.76
CA LEU A 219 -26.20 17.59 -4.56
C LEU A 219 -25.96 18.39 -3.27
N ARG A 220 -24.89 19.20 -3.21
CA ARG A 220 -24.61 20.11 -2.09
C ARG A 220 -25.73 21.10 -1.81
N LEU A 221 -26.41 21.58 -2.86
CA LEU A 221 -27.49 22.56 -2.72
C LEU A 221 -28.83 21.92 -2.33
N GLN A 222 -29.00 20.62 -2.58
CA GLN A 222 -30.27 19.92 -2.34
C GLN A 222 -30.30 19.18 -1.01
N SER A 223 -29.43 18.17 -0.84
CA SER A 223 -29.47 17.26 0.30
C SER A 223 -28.21 17.33 1.17
N ASN A 224 -27.07 17.70 0.58
CA ASN A 224 -25.75 17.70 1.20
C ASN A 224 -25.40 16.38 1.93
N LYS A 225 -25.82 15.23 1.36
CA LYS A 225 -25.54 13.89 1.89
C LYS A 225 -24.98 12.98 0.81
N CYS A 226 -24.02 12.13 1.18
CA CYS A 226 -23.45 11.11 0.29
C CYS A 226 -24.55 10.17 -0.26
N PRO A 227 -24.62 9.90 -1.57
CA PRO A 227 -25.58 8.96 -2.15
C PRO A 227 -25.44 7.52 -1.65
N ILE A 228 -24.22 7.12 -1.26
CA ILE A 228 -23.90 5.75 -0.86
C ILE A 228 -24.22 5.51 0.62
N CYS A 229 -23.60 6.28 1.52
CA CYS A 229 -23.72 6.06 2.96
C CYS A 229 -24.62 7.06 3.69
N ARG A 230 -25.17 8.06 2.99
CA ARG A 230 -26.04 9.13 3.53
C ARG A 230 -25.40 10.02 4.60
N GLN A 231 -24.09 9.93 4.80
CA GLN A 231 -23.34 10.81 5.69
C GLN A 231 -23.34 12.24 5.15
N PRO A 232 -23.44 13.28 6.01
CA PRO A 232 -23.33 14.67 5.57
C PRO A 232 -22.01 14.95 4.86
N ILE A 233 -22.07 15.73 3.79
CA ILE A 233 -20.89 16.14 3.02
C ILE A 233 -20.32 17.40 3.66
N GLU A 234 -19.05 17.32 4.07
CA GLU A 234 -18.28 18.47 4.56
C GLU A 234 -17.53 19.10 3.38
N THR A 235 -16.67 18.32 2.76
CA THR A 235 -15.80 18.75 1.66
C THR A 235 -15.98 17.83 0.46
N ILE A 236 -15.71 18.37 -0.74
CA ILE A 236 -15.68 17.61 -1.98
C ILE A 236 -14.26 17.70 -2.53
N LEU A 237 -13.72 16.55 -2.93
CA LEU A 237 -12.43 16.43 -3.61
C LEU A 237 -12.68 16.05 -5.06
N GLU A 238 -12.30 16.94 -5.98
CA GLU A 238 -12.29 16.66 -7.42
C GLU A 238 -10.95 15.97 -7.77
N ILE A 239 -11.02 14.86 -8.50
CA ILE A 239 -9.89 14.01 -8.87
C ILE A 239 -9.72 14.10 -10.38
N GLN A 240 -8.57 14.57 -10.83
CA GLN A 240 -8.22 14.60 -12.24
C GLN A 240 -7.43 13.34 -12.57
N VAL A 241 -8.02 12.46 -13.38
CA VAL A 241 -7.27 11.36 -14.00
C VAL A 241 -6.60 11.94 -15.24
N ALA A 242 -5.27 11.92 -15.29
CA ALA A 242 -4.54 12.31 -16.49
C ALA A 242 -4.76 11.23 -17.56
N GLU A 243 -5.29 11.64 -18.71
CA GLU A 243 -5.43 10.80 -19.92
C GLU A 243 -4.08 10.52 -20.58
#